data_AF-A0A7S0Q081-F1
#
_entry.id   AF-A0A7S0Q081-F1
#
_cell.length_a   1.000
_cell.length_b   1.000
_cell.length_c   1.000
_cell.angle_alpha   90.00
_cell.angle_beta   90.00
_cell.angle_gamma   90.00
#
_symmetry.space_group_name_H-M   'P 1'
#
loop_
_entity.id
_entity.type
_entity.pdbx_description
1 polymer ?
#
loop_
_entity_poly.entity_id
_entity_poly.type
_entity_poly.pdbx_seq_one_letter_code
_entity_poly.pdbx_strand_id
1 'polypeptide(L)'
;AYASRVRQLAADLFPEEARACPHFLRHKTKLLSPAVLRASNIPTTRLVQRAGHFVIVESGAFHFGFNLGHNCAEAVNFALTSWLPIGRTAAPCTCQGQTPHVD
;
A
#
# COMPACT_ATOMS: atom_id res chain seq x y z
N ALA A 1 12.85 1.45 -0.78
CA ALA A 1 13.60 1.96 0.39
C ALA A 1 12.83 1.87 1.72
N TYR A 2 11.63 2.46 1.84
CA TYR A 2 10.94 2.58 3.15
C TYR A 2 9.84 1.53 3.44
N ALA A 3 9.56 0.63 2.49
CA ALA A 3 8.47 -0.34 2.60
C ALA A 3 8.57 -1.25 3.84
N SER A 4 9.77 -1.72 4.19
CA SER A 4 10.00 -2.52 5.40
C SER A 4 9.69 -1.73 6.67
N ARG A 5 10.08 -0.45 6.73
CA ARG A 5 9.82 0.44 7.87
C ARG A 5 8.33 0.72 8.05
N VAL A 6 7.58 0.90 6.95
CA VAL A 6 6.12 1.04 7.00
C VAL A 6 5.47 -0.23 7.54
N ARG A 7 5.90 -1.41 7.07
CA ARG A 7 5.38 -2.70 7.57
C ARG A 7 5.69 -2.90 9.06
N GLN A 8 6.91 -2.59 9.50
CA GLN A 8 7.30 -2.71 10.89
C GLN A 8 6.46 -1.79 11.78
N LEU A 9 6.38 -0.51 11.44
CA LEU A 9 5.55 0.45 12.18
C LEU A 9 4.08 0.00 12.24
N ALA A 10 3.54 -0.52 11.13
CA ALA A 10 2.18 -1.03 11.14
C ALA A 10 2.02 -2.25 12.05
N ALA A 11 2.99 -3.17 12.08
CA ALA A 11 2.95 -4.32 12.96
C ALA A 11 3.02 -3.92 14.44
N ASP A 12 3.82 -2.90 14.76
CA ASP A 12 3.93 -2.36 16.12
C ASP A 12 2.60 -1.70 16.58
N LEU A 13 1.91 -1.00 15.67
CA LEU A 13 0.64 -0.33 15.95
C LEU A 13 -0.57 -1.27 15.94
N PHE A 14 -0.49 -2.39 15.20
CA PHE A 14 -1.56 -3.36 14.98
C PHE A 14 -1.07 -4.80 15.25
N PRO A 15 -0.68 -5.11 16.50
CA PRO A 15 -0.01 -6.37 16.81
C PRO A 15 -0.92 -7.60 16.64
N GLU A 16 -2.22 -7.46 16.91
CA GLU A 16 -3.20 -8.54 16.74
C GLU A 16 -3.32 -8.96 15.26
N GLU A 17 -3.43 -7.97 14.37
CA GLU A 17 -3.53 -8.21 12.93
C GLU A 17 -2.21 -8.72 12.34
N ALA A 18 -1.08 -8.23 12.83
CA ALA A 18 0.23 -8.70 12.42
C ALA A 18 0.47 -10.17 12.82
N ARG A 19 0.01 -10.58 14.01
CA ARG A 19 0.03 -11.99 14.44
C ARG A 19 -0.88 -12.87 13.59
N ALA A 20 -2.07 -12.37 13.25
CA ALA A 20 -3.03 -13.11 12.44
C ALA A 20 -2.60 -13.24 10.97
N CYS A 21 -1.92 -12.22 10.42
CA CYS A 21 -1.45 -12.25 9.03
C CYS A 21 -0.21 -11.37 8.83
N PRO A 22 0.94 -11.92 8.39
CA PRO A 22 2.16 -11.14 8.14
C PRO A 22 2.02 -10.15 6.96
N HIS A 23 0.95 -10.28 6.17
CA HIS A 23 0.62 -9.41 5.04
C HIS A 23 -0.69 -8.64 5.24
N PHE A 24 -1.13 -8.41 6.48
CA PHE A 24 -2.41 -7.80 6.81
C PHE A 24 -2.66 -6.42 6.18
N LEU A 25 -1.61 -5.65 5.85
CA LEU A 25 -1.76 -4.38 5.12
C LEU A 25 -2.38 -4.55 3.72
N ARG A 26 -2.32 -5.76 3.13
CA ARG A 26 -3.00 -6.09 1.87
C ARG A 26 -4.52 -6.14 2.02
N HIS A 27 -5.05 -6.22 3.24
CA HIS A 27 -6.49 -6.22 3.52
C HIS A 27 -7.12 -4.82 3.33
N LYS A 28 -6.30 -3.76 3.23
CA LYS A 28 -6.75 -2.36 3.02
C LYS A 28 -7.70 -1.84 4.10
N THR A 29 -7.58 -2.31 5.34
CA THR A 29 -8.43 -1.91 6.48
C THR A 29 -7.75 -0.97 7.47
N LYS A 30 -6.48 -0.61 7.23
CA LYS A 30 -5.66 0.15 8.17
C LYS A 30 -5.27 1.51 7.61
N LEU A 31 -5.38 2.53 8.45
CA LEU A 31 -4.98 3.90 8.14
C LEU A 31 -3.87 4.32 9.08
N LEU A 32 -2.78 4.82 8.50
CA LEU A 32 -1.67 5.43 9.22
C LEU A 32 -1.68 6.93 8.89
N SER A 33 -1.81 7.78 9.91
CA SER A 33 -1.81 9.22 9.66
C SER A 33 -0.42 9.69 9.21
N PRO A 34 -0.33 10.74 8.37
CA PRO A 34 0.97 11.31 8.00
C PRO A 34 1.78 11.80 9.21
N ALA A 35 1.12 12.21 10.30
CA ALA A 35 1.79 12.59 11.54
C ALA A 35 2.53 11.41 12.19
N VAL A 36 1.89 10.23 12.24
CA VAL A 36 2.50 9.00 12.77
C VAL A 36 3.70 8.57 11.91
N LEU A 37 3.57 8.60 10.58
CA LEU A 37 4.68 8.25 9.67
C LEU A 37 5.88 9.20 9.84
N ARG A 38 5.61 10.52 9.95
CA ARG A 38 6.67 11.52 10.19
C ARG A 38 7.36 11.34 11.54
N ALA A 39 6.60 11.08 12.61
CA ALA A 39 7.16 10.82 13.95
C ALA A 39 8.09 9.59 13.96
N SER A 40 7.83 8.61 13.09
CA SER A 40 8.69 7.44 12.90
C SER A 40 9.77 7.62 11.82
N ASN A 41 10.06 8.86 11.40
CA ASN A 41 11.06 9.21 10.39
C ASN A 41 10.83 8.54 9.02
N ILE A 42 9.58 8.27 8.65
CA ILE A 42 9.19 7.74 7.34
C ILE A 42 8.73 8.91 6.47
N PRO A 43 9.45 9.23 5.38
CA PRO A 43 9.06 10.33 4.51
C PRO A 43 7.74 10.01 3.80
N THR A 44 6.91 11.04 3.62
CA THR A 44 5.64 10.95 2.91
C THR A 44 5.54 12.06 1.88
N THR A 45 4.95 11.73 0.73
CA THR A 45 4.62 12.71 -0.30
C THR A 45 3.10 12.87 -0.33
N ARG A 46 2.63 14.11 -0.45
CA ARG A 46 1.21 14.43 -0.57
C ARG A 46 0.94 15.07 -1.93
N LEU A 47 -0.15 14.68 -2.56
CA LEU A 47 -0.69 15.32 -3.76
C LEU A 47 -2.21 15.43 -3.68
N VAL A 48 -2.79 16.31 -4.48
CA VAL A 48 -4.24 16.38 -4.74
C VAL A 48 -4.45 16.10 -6.22
N GLN A 49 -5.03 14.94 -6.54
CA GLN A 49 -5.42 14.60 -7.91
C GLN A 49 -6.68 15.39 -8.28
N ARG A 50 -6.66 16.06 -9.44
CA ARG A 50 -7.82 16.78 -9.98
C ARG A 50 -8.40 16.02 -11.17
N ALA A 51 -9.61 16.37 -11.60
CA ALA A 51 -10.22 15.78 -12.78
C ALA A 51 -9.29 15.91 -14.01
N GLY A 52 -9.16 14.82 -14.77
CA GLY A 52 -8.25 14.73 -15.92
C GLY A 52 -6.78 14.43 -15.57
N HIS A 53 -6.39 14.40 -14.29
CA HIS A 53 -5.04 14.01 -13.89
C HIS A 53 -4.90 12.49 -13.78
N PHE A 54 -3.74 11.98 -14.20
CA PHE A 54 -3.30 10.62 -13.89
C PHE A 54 -2.39 10.61 -12.66
N VAL A 55 -2.45 9.52 -11.90
CA VAL A 55 -1.51 9.22 -10.82
C VAL A 55 -0.95 7.83 -11.06
N ILE A 56 0.37 7.71 -11.10
CA ILE A 56 1.06 6.43 -11.22
C ILE A 56 1.65 6.08 -9.86
N VAL A 57 1.32 4.89 -9.38
CA VAL A 57 1.91 4.32 -8.15
C VAL A 57 2.95 3.29 -8.55
N GLU A 58 4.20 3.51 -8.14
CA GLU A 58 5.29 2.60 -8.43
C GLU A 58 5.22 1.31 -7.59
N SER A 59 5.78 0.23 -8.14
CA SER A 59 5.92 -1.08 -7.49
C SER A 59 6.49 -0.99 -6.07
N GLY A 60 5.76 -1.55 -5.11
CA GLY A 60 6.18 -1.57 -3.69
C GLY A 60 5.96 -0.26 -2.93
N ALA A 61 5.39 0.78 -3.56
CA ALA A 61 4.99 2.00 -2.88
C ALA A 61 3.70 1.77 -2.08
N PHE A 62 3.71 2.20 -0.81
CA PHE A 62 2.50 2.32 -0.01
C PHE A 62 1.83 3.66 -0.31
N HIS A 63 0.51 3.63 -0.50
CA HIS A 63 -0.30 4.82 -0.71
C HIS A 63 -1.63 4.68 0.02
N PHE A 64 -2.20 5.82 0.41
CA PHE A 64 -3.51 5.93 1.03
C PHE A 64 -4.08 7.30 0.69
N GLY A 65 -5.39 7.45 0.80
CA GLY A 65 -6.06 8.69 0.44
C GLY A 65 -7.53 8.69 0.84
N PHE A 66 -8.19 9.78 0.52
CA PHE A 66 -9.61 9.98 0.72
C PHE A 66 -10.14 10.94 -0.36
N ASN A 67 -11.44 10.89 -0.61
CA ASN A 67 -12.10 11.77 -1.57
C ASN A 67 -12.51 13.08 -0.88
N LEU A 68 -12.35 14.20 -1.58
CA LEU A 68 -12.79 15.52 -1.10
C LEU A 68 -14.30 15.78 -1.33
N GLY A 69 -14.96 14.93 -2.12
CA GLY A 69 -16.36 15.05 -2.50
C GLY A 69 -16.72 13.96 -3.52
N HIS A 70 -17.93 14.05 -4.09
CA HIS A 70 -18.38 13.13 -5.14
C HIS A 70 -17.45 13.23 -6.37
N ASN A 71 -16.96 12.09 -6.85
CA ASN A 71 -16.09 12.01 -8.01
C ASN A 71 -16.25 10.65 -8.73
N CYS A 72 -15.56 10.52 -9.86
CA CYS A 72 -15.41 9.27 -10.60
C CYS A 72 -13.93 9.10 -10.94
N ALA A 73 -13.39 7.90 -10.72
CA ALA A 73 -12.02 7.54 -11.04
C ALA A 73 -11.97 6.08 -11.52
N GLU A 74 -11.09 5.81 -12.47
CA GLU A 74 -10.79 4.46 -12.98
C GLU A 74 -9.33 4.13 -12.66
N ALA A 75 -9.05 2.86 -12.37
CA ALA A 75 -7.69 2.39 -12.10
C ALA A 75 -7.49 0.96 -12.60
N VAL A 76 -6.29 0.72 -13.13
CA VAL A 76 -5.80 -0.61 -13.52
C VAL A 76 -4.37 -0.80 -13.01
N ASN A 77 -3.97 -2.05 -12.81
CA ASN A 77 -2.56 -2.39 -12.61
C ASN A 77 -1.93 -2.73 -13.97
N PHE A 78 -0.70 -2.31 -14.18
CA PHE A 78 0.11 -2.68 -15.33
C PHE A 78 1.53 -3.03 -14.87
N ALA A 79 2.29 -3.71 -15.72
CA ALA A 79 3.65 -4.12 -15.43
C ALA A 79 4.60 -3.72 -16.55
N LEU A 80 5.81 -3.34 -16.16
CA LEU A 80 6.97 -3.23 -17.05
C LEU A 80 7.93 -4.38 -16.73
N THR A 81 8.92 -4.67 -17.58
CA THR A 81 9.91 -5.72 -17.31
C THR A 81 10.63 -5.53 -15.97
N SER A 82 10.82 -4.27 -15.54
CA SER A 82 11.41 -3.92 -14.23
C SER A 82 10.57 -4.35 -13.03
N TRP A 83 9.28 -4.70 -13.22
CA TRP A 83 8.43 -5.23 -12.16
C TRP A 83 8.76 -6.69 -11.81
N LEU A 84 9.29 -7.48 -12.75
CA LEU A 84 9.47 -8.94 -12.58
C LEU A 84 10.25 -9.32 -11.31
N PRO A 85 11.37 -8.67 -10.93
CA PRO A 85 12.09 -9.01 -9.69
C PRO A 85 11.25 -8.76 -8.42
N ILE A 86 10.39 -7.74 -8.45
CA ILE A 86 9.49 -7.39 -7.34
C ILE A 86 8.33 -8.38 -7.28
N GLY A 87 7.73 -8.71 -8.42
CA GLY A 87 6.66 -9.70 -8.52
C GLY A 87 7.06 -11.07 -7.96
N ARG A 88 8.26 -11.56 -8.33
CA ARG A 88 8.79 -12.86 -7.87
C ARG A 88 9.02 -12.95 -6.36
N THR A 89 9.25 -11.83 -5.68
CA THR A 89 9.51 -11.78 -4.23
C THR A 89 8.29 -11.33 -3.43
N ALA A 90 7.19 -10.98 -4.11
CA ALA A 90 5.97 -10.51 -3.47
C ALA A 90 5.19 -11.69 -2.88
N ALA A 91 5.18 -11.77 -1.55
CA ALA A 91 4.37 -12.76 -0.86
C ALA A 91 2.88 -12.33 -0.82
N PRO A 92 1.94 -13.24 -1.16
CA PRO A 92 0.50 -12.99 -1.06
C PRO A 92 0.05 -13.05 0.40
N CYS A 93 -1.11 -12.46 0.70
CA CYS A 93 -1.83 -12.82 1.91
C CYS A 93 -2.38 -14.25 1.76
N THR A 94 -2.24 -15.07 2.80
CA THR A 94 -2.74 -16.46 2.82
C THR A 94 -3.89 -16.67 3.81
N CYS A 95 -4.28 -15.64 4.59
CA CYS A 95 -5.34 -15.76 5.59
C CYS A 95 -6.75 -15.50 5.02
N GLN A 96 -6.85 -15.03 3.77
CA GLN A 96 -8.11 -14.82 3.06
C GLN A 96 -8.10 -15.62 1.76
N GLY A 97 -9.22 -16.27 1.43
CA GLY A 97 -9.31 -17.24 0.32
C GLY A 97 -9.23 -16.66 -1.10
N GLN A 98 -9.10 -15.33 -1.27
CA GLN A 98 -9.06 -14.69 -2.59
C GLN A 98 -8.00 -13.58 -2.64
N THR A 99 -6.73 -13.95 -2.62
CA THR A 99 -5.64 -13.03 -2.94
C THR A 99 -5.31 -13.13 -4.43
N PRO A 100 -5.28 -12.00 -5.17
CA PRO A 100 -4.82 -12.01 -6.56
C PRO A 100 -3.41 -12.60 -6.67
N HIS A 101 -3.24 -13.55 -7.58
CA HIS A 101 -1.98 -14.24 -7.86
C HIS A 101 -1.68 -14.16 -9.35
N VAL A 102 -0.39 -14.04 -9.66
CA VAL A 102 0.15 -14.09 -11.03
C VAL A 102 1.25 -15.14 -10.98
N ASP A 103 1.10 -16.18 -11.79
CA ASP A 103 2.02 -17.32 -11.88
C ASP A 103 3.40 -16.92 -12.43
#